data_AF-A0A1X6N164-F1
#
_entry.id   AF-A0A1X6N164-F1
#
_cell.length_a   1.000
_cell.length_b   1.000
_cell.length_c   1.000
_cell.angle_alpha   90.00
_cell.angle_beta   90.00
_cell.angle_gamma   90.00
#
_symmetry.space_group_name_H-M   'P 1'
#
loop_
_entity.id
_entity.type
_entity.pdbx_description
1 polymer ?
#
loop_
_entity_poly.entity_id
_entity_poly.type
_entity_poly.pdbx_seq_one_letter_code
_entity_poly.pdbx_strand_id
1 'polypeptide(L)'
;MSYAEWKREPSTFDVFFGLALPYRPPGNAFGRFFWRWRVWLETTFALSMMQPWEKVFVVVVGYVLFVLLLAGVWLYLPQHFAYVHGRTMYYLLGNEAGSTSTWPWSAGWSWAGNATATSPAELVLSLREV
;
A
#
# COMPACT_ATOMS: atom_id res chain seq x y z
N MET A 1 12.74 -38.91 -14.46
CA MET A 1 13.74 -37.81 -14.46
C MET A 1 15.07 -38.36 -14.95
N SER A 2 15.68 -37.73 -15.96
CA SER A 2 17.02 -38.09 -16.46
C SER A 2 18.11 -37.54 -15.54
N TYR A 3 19.27 -38.19 -15.47
CA TYR A 3 20.44 -37.73 -14.69
C TYR A 3 20.89 -36.31 -15.06
N ALA A 4 20.74 -35.94 -16.33
CA ALA A 4 21.06 -34.60 -16.82
C ALA A 4 20.11 -33.52 -16.26
N GLU A 5 18.85 -33.87 -15.99
CA GLU A 5 17.83 -32.95 -15.47
C GLU A 5 18.14 -32.52 -14.03
N TRP A 6 18.62 -33.46 -13.20
CA TRP A 6 18.89 -33.22 -11.78
C TRP A 6 20.08 -32.27 -11.55
N LYS A 7 21.06 -32.26 -12.47
CA LYS A 7 22.22 -31.36 -12.39
C LYS A 7 21.97 -29.98 -13.00
N ARG A 8 20.83 -29.77 -13.65
CA ARG A 8 20.56 -28.52 -14.37
C ARG A 8 20.36 -27.38 -13.37
N GLU A 9 21.15 -26.32 -13.51
CA GLU A 9 20.93 -25.09 -12.75
C GLU A 9 19.76 -24.33 -13.39
N PRO A 10 18.66 -24.08 -12.65
CA PRO A 10 17.52 -23.40 -13.22
C PRO A 10 17.87 -21.94 -13.49
N SER A 11 17.48 -21.45 -14.67
CA SER A 11 17.60 -20.04 -14.98
C SER A 11 16.67 -19.23 -14.08
N THR A 12 17.04 -17.98 -13.78
CA THR A 12 16.13 -17.06 -13.08
C THR A 12 14.82 -16.84 -13.83
N PHE A 13 14.85 -16.94 -15.16
CA PHE A 13 13.66 -16.88 -15.99
C PHE A 13 12.75 -18.10 -15.80
N ASP A 14 13.32 -19.28 -15.60
CA ASP A 14 12.54 -20.50 -15.31
C ASP A 14 11.84 -20.40 -13.96
N VAL A 15 12.46 -19.74 -12.98
CA VAL A 15 11.85 -19.49 -11.68
C VAL A 15 10.67 -18.51 -11.79
N PHE A 16 10.74 -17.54 -12.71
CA PHE A 16 9.71 -16.50 -12.84
C PHE A 16 8.55 -16.95 -13.74
N PHE A 17 8.86 -17.47 -14.94
CA PHE A 17 7.88 -17.78 -15.98
C PHE A 17 7.67 -19.29 -16.19
N GLY A 18 8.52 -20.14 -15.61
CA GLY A 18 8.39 -21.59 -15.77
C GLY A 18 7.08 -22.10 -15.18
N LEU A 19 6.37 -22.95 -15.93
CA LEU A 19 5.09 -23.52 -15.49
C LEU A 19 5.28 -24.42 -14.26
N ALA A 20 6.36 -25.21 -14.28
CA ALA A 20 6.82 -26.04 -13.19
C ALA A 20 7.81 -25.29 -12.31
N LEU A 21 7.67 -25.47 -10.99
CA LEU A 21 8.62 -24.93 -10.03
C LEU A 21 9.90 -25.79 -10.04
N PRO A 22 11.10 -25.20 -10.25
CA PRO A 22 12.34 -25.95 -10.13
C PRO A 22 12.59 -26.34 -8.68
N TYR A 23 13.02 -27.59 -8.45
CA TYR A 23 13.25 -28.11 -7.11
C TYR A 23 14.45 -27.45 -6.41
N ARG A 24 15.43 -26.98 -7.18
CA ARG A 24 16.65 -26.35 -6.67
C ARG A 24 16.53 -24.82 -6.74
N PRO A 25 16.96 -24.08 -5.72
CA PRO A 25 17.05 -22.62 -5.81
C PRO A 25 18.13 -22.22 -6.83
N PRO A 26 17.92 -21.15 -7.61
CA PRO A 26 18.95 -20.61 -8.51
C PRO A 26 20.12 -20.01 -7.71
N GLY A 27 21.30 -19.93 -8.35
CA GLY A 27 22.51 -19.40 -7.73
C GLY A 27 22.42 -17.92 -7.32
N ASN A 28 21.64 -17.12 -8.06
CA ASN A 28 21.52 -15.68 -7.87
C ASN A 28 20.69 -15.32 -6.62
N ALA A 29 21.11 -14.29 -5.87
CA ALA A 29 20.40 -13.85 -4.65
C ALA A 29 18.94 -13.42 -4.94
N PHE A 30 18.72 -12.62 -5.98
CA PHE A 30 17.38 -12.23 -6.42
C PHE A 30 16.54 -13.43 -6.86
N GLY A 31 17.12 -14.34 -7.63
CA GLY A 31 16.45 -15.57 -8.04
C GLY A 31 16.02 -16.43 -6.85
N ARG A 32 16.87 -16.52 -5.82
CA ARG A 32 16.58 -17.29 -4.59
C ARG A 32 15.44 -16.67 -3.79
N PHE A 33 15.36 -15.35 -3.72
CA PHE A 33 14.27 -14.65 -3.05
C PHE A 33 12.92 -14.96 -3.71
N PHE A 34 12.84 -14.77 -5.04
CA PHE A 34 11.62 -15.06 -5.79
C PHE A 34 11.26 -16.55 -5.80
N TRP A 35 12.26 -17.43 -5.86
CA TRP A 35 12.05 -18.86 -5.70
C TRP A 35 11.39 -19.17 -4.36
N ARG A 36 11.88 -18.58 -3.26
CA ARG A 36 11.29 -18.80 -1.93
C ARG A 36 9.88 -18.25 -1.81
N TRP A 37 9.64 -17.06 -2.37
CA TRP A 37 8.31 -16.47 -2.39
C TRP A 37 7.32 -17.32 -3.21
N ARG A 38 7.76 -17.83 -4.36
CA ARG A 38 6.96 -18.71 -5.21
C ARG A 38 6.66 -20.05 -4.55
N VAL A 39 7.65 -20.69 -3.90
CA VAL A 39 7.45 -21.92 -3.12
C VAL A 39 6.38 -21.68 -2.05
N TRP A 40 6.49 -20.58 -1.30
CA TRP A 40 5.54 -20.25 -0.24
C TRP A 40 4.11 -20.10 -0.80
N LEU A 41 3.93 -19.32 -1.86
CA LEU A 41 2.63 -19.17 -2.51
C LEU A 41 2.07 -20.50 -3.04
N GLU A 42 2.90 -21.31 -3.71
CA GLU A 42 2.47 -22.60 -4.24
C GLU A 42 2.04 -23.57 -3.14
N THR A 43 2.72 -23.55 -1.99
CA THR A 43 2.37 -24.37 -0.82
C THR A 43 1.12 -23.88 -0.08
N THR A 44 0.98 -22.56 0.15
CA THR A 44 -0.15 -22.01 0.93
C THR A 44 -1.47 -22.12 0.17
N PHE A 45 -1.45 -21.90 -1.14
CA PHE A 45 -2.65 -21.96 -1.98
C PHE A 45 -2.85 -23.32 -2.66
N ALA A 46 -2.02 -24.33 -2.32
CA ALA A 46 -2.04 -25.66 -2.93
C ALA A 46 -1.99 -25.64 -4.48
N LEU A 47 -1.35 -24.63 -5.07
CA LEU A 47 -1.26 -24.43 -6.53
C LEU A 47 -0.50 -25.55 -7.23
N SER A 48 0.20 -26.40 -6.48
CA SER A 48 0.88 -27.59 -7.00
C SER A 48 -0.09 -28.69 -7.46
N MET A 49 -1.34 -28.69 -6.96
CA MET A 49 -2.34 -29.71 -7.26
C MET A 49 -3.33 -29.29 -8.36
N MET A 50 -3.37 -28.00 -8.70
CA MET A 50 -4.26 -27.46 -9.74
C MET A 50 -3.72 -27.76 -11.14
N GLN A 51 -4.64 -27.81 -12.10
CA GLN A 51 -4.23 -27.94 -13.49
C GLN A 51 -3.43 -26.70 -13.93
N PRO A 52 -2.45 -26.85 -14.84
CA PRO A 52 -1.57 -25.74 -15.20
C PRO A 52 -2.31 -24.52 -15.77
N TRP A 53 -3.45 -24.73 -16.44
CA TRP A 53 -4.26 -23.64 -16.97
C TRP A 53 -5.05 -22.90 -15.87
N GLU A 54 -5.60 -23.63 -14.89
CA GLU A 54 -6.34 -23.04 -13.76
C GLU A 54 -5.40 -22.21 -12.88
N LYS A 55 -4.17 -22.68 -12.69
CA LYS A 55 -3.12 -21.94 -11.99
C LYS A 55 -2.86 -20.58 -12.65
N VAL A 56 -2.78 -20.54 -13.98
CA VAL A 56 -2.59 -19.27 -14.72
C VAL A 56 -3.76 -18.33 -14.46
N PHE A 57 -5.00 -18.83 -14.46
CA PHE A 57 -6.19 -18.03 -14.17
C PHE A 57 -6.15 -17.42 -12.76
N VAL A 58 -5.86 -18.22 -11.73
CA VAL A 58 -5.77 -17.75 -10.33
C VAL A 58 -4.68 -16.68 -10.18
N VAL A 59 -3.51 -16.90 -10.79
CA VAL A 59 -2.41 -15.94 -10.76
C VAL A 59 -2.81 -14.62 -11.40
N VAL A 60 -3.49 -14.65 -12.56
CA VAL A 60 -3.97 -13.44 -13.25
C VAL A 60 -4.97 -12.67 -12.38
N VAL A 61 -5.96 -13.35 -11.81
CA VAL A 61 -6.93 -12.71 -10.90
C VAL A 61 -6.23 -12.09 -9.70
N GLY A 62 -5.28 -12.81 -9.09
CA GLY A 62 -4.47 -12.30 -7.99
C GLY A 62 -3.69 -11.04 -8.37
N TYR A 63 -3.07 -11.01 -9.56
CA TYR A 63 -2.39 -9.83 -10.07
C TYR A 63 -3.33 -8.65 -10.30
N VAL A 64 -4.52 -8.88 -10.87
CA VAL A 64 -5.53 -7.82 -11.07
C VAL A 64 -5.94 -7.21 -9.73
N LEU A 65 -6.23 -8.04 -8.72
CA LEU A 65 -6.58 -7.56 -7.38
C LEU A 65 -5.42 -6.81 -6.73
N PHE A 66 -4.19 -7.30 -6.89
CA PHE A 66 -3.00 -6.65 -6.35
C PHE A 66 -2.74 -5.28 -7.00
N VAL A 67 -2.90 -5.17 -8.32
CA VAL A 67 -2.79 -3.88 -9.03
C VAL A 67 -3.91 -2.93 -8.60
N LEU A 68 -5.15 -3.41 -8.46
CA LEU A 68 -6.25 -2.59 -7.96
C LEU A 68 -5.98 -2.09 -6.54
N LEU A 69 -5.44 -2.94 -5.68
CA LEU A 69 -5.04 -2.58 -4.32
C LEU A 69 -3.92 -1.54 -4.34
N LEU A 70 -2.87 -1.74 -5.15
CA LEU A 70 -1.78 -0.78 -5.30
C LEU A 70 -2.28 0.57 -5.84
N ALA A 71 -3.18 0.55 -6.82
CA ALA A 71 -3.81 1.76 -7.35
C ALA A 71 -4.63 2.47 -6.27
N GLY A 72 -5.42 1.73 -5.50
CA GLY A 72 -6.17 2.26 -4.36
C GLY A 72 -5.25 2.87 -3.30
N VAL A 73 -4.17 2.18 -2.94
CA VAL A 73 -3.14 2.70 -2.03
C VAL A 73 -2.52 3.98 -2.59
N TRP A 74 -2.04 3.97 -3.83
CA TRP A 74 -1.37 5.14 -4.41
C TRP A 74 -2.29 6.36 -4.52
N LEU A 75 -3.56 6.16 -4.88
CA LEU A 75 -4.51 7.24 -5.09
C LEU A 75 -5.12 7.76 -3.78
N TYR A 76 -5.46 6.86 -2.85
CA TYR A 76 -6.25 7.21 -1.67
C TYR A 76 -5.40 7.46 -0.42
N LEU A 77 -4.32 6.68 -0.24
CA LEU A 77 -3.51 6.69 0.97
C LEU A 77 -2.84 8.05 1.26
N PRO A 78 -2.21 8.77 0.31
CA PRO A 78 -1.54 10.04 0.63
C PRO A 78 -2.52 11.09 1.17
N GLN A 79 -3.74 11.14 0.63
CA GLN A 79 -4.76 12.07 1.08
C GLN A 79 -5.31 11.69 2.47
N HIS A 80 -5.42 10.39 2.76
CA HIS A 80 -5.86 9.92 4.07
C HIS A 80 -4.81 10.18 5.15
N PHE A 81 -3.52 10.03 4.83
CA PHE A 81 -2.43 10.38 5.75
C PHE A 81 -2.44 11.86 6.15
N ALA A 82 -2.65 12.77 5.20
CA ALA A 82 -2.73 14.20 5.50
C ALA A 82 -3.89 14.52 6.48
N TYR A 83 -5.03 13.85 6.29
CA TYR A 83 -6.19 14.00 7.17
C TYR A 83 -5.94 13.46 8.59
N VAL A 84 -5.39 12.24 8.72
CA VAL A 84 -5.09 11.65 10.03
C VAL A 84 -4.01 12.46 10.74
N HIS A 85 -2.99 12.92 10.01
CA HIS A 85 -1.91 13.75 10.55
C HIS A 85 -2.43 15.06 11.17
N GLY A 86 -3.36 15.76 10.51
CA GLY A 86 -3.96 16.97 11.07
C GLY A 86 -4.65 16.70 12.41
N ARG A 87 -5.40 15.60 12.50
CA ARG A 87 -6.07 15.19 13.73
C ARG A 87 -5.12 14.75 14.83
N THR A 88 -4.06 13.99 14.50
CA THR A 88 -3.07 13.58 15.51
C THR A 88 -2.31 14.77 16.08
N MET A 89 -1.99 15.77 15.25
CA MET A 89 -1.37 17.01 15.72
C MET A 89 -2.28 17.80 16.66
N TYR A 90 -3.59 17.86 16.39
CA TYR A 90 -4.56 18.48 17.30
C TYR A 90 -4.55 17.80 18.69
N TYR A 91 -4.62 16.47 18.72
CA TYR A 91 -4.66 15.74 19.99
C TYR A 91 -3.33 15.77 20.75
N LEU A 92 -2.19 15.84 20.06
CA LEU A 92 -0.86 15.83 20.69
C LEU A 92 -0.39 17.21 21.13
N LEU A 93 -0.60 18.24 20.29
CA LEU A 93 -0.01 19.56 20.47
C LEU A 93 -1.05 20.63 20.85
N GLY A 94 -2.35 20.31 20.81
CA GLY A 94 -3.43 21.25 21.09
C GLY A 94 -3.55 22.41 20.09
N ASN A 95 -2.77 22.39 19.01
CA ASN A 95 -2.79 23.41 17.96
C ASN A 95 -3.25 22.79 16.64
N GLU A 96 -4.25 23.39 16.01
CA GLU A 96 -4.71 22.99 14.69
C GLU A 96 -3.71 23.49 13.65
N ALA A 97 -2.77 22.63 13.23
CA ALA A 97 -2.00 22.91 12.02
C ALA A 97 -3.01 22.96 10.87
N GLY A 98 -3.31 24.18 10.38
CA GLY A 98 -4.35 24.52 9.40
C GLY A 98 -4.54 23.42 8.36
N SER A 99 -5.45 22.51 8.67
CA SER A 99 -5.65 21.30 7.89
C SER A 99 -6.65 21.66 6.82
N THR A 100 -6.16 22.25 5.72
CA THR A 100 -6.97 22.44 4.51
C THR A 100 -7.28 21.08 3.93
N SER A 101 -8.32 20.43 4.47
CA SER A 101 -8.90 19.24 3.87
C SER A 101 -9.45 19.66 2.51
N THR A 102 -8.89 19.14 1.43
CA THR A 102 -9.27 19.46 0.05
C THR A 102 -10.59 18.79 -0.38
N TRP A 103 -11.27 18.08 0.52
CA TRP A 103 -12.55 17.43 0.24
C TRP A 103 -13.75 18.34 0.58
N PRO A 104 -14.66 18.61 -0.38
CA PRO A 104 -15.79 19.53 -0.18
C PRO A 104 -16.74 19.16 0.96
N TRP A 105 -16.90 17.86 1.22
CA TRP A 105 -17.83 17.39 2.26
C TRP A 105 -17.27 17.52 3.68
N SER A 106 -15.94 17.52 3.86
CA SER A 106 -15.30 17.75 5.17
C SER A 106 -15.01 19.23 5.43
N ALA A 107 -14.97 20.05 4.37
CA ALA A 107 -14.79 21.50 4.47
C ALA A 107 -15.87 22.15 5.35
N GLY A 108 -17.10 21.61 5.34
CA GLY A 108 -18.26 22.10 6.09
C GLY A 108 -18.11 22.19 7.62
N TRP A 109 -17.10 21.52 8.20
CA TRP A 109 -16.84 21.57 9.65
C TRP A 109 -15.63 22.45 9.99
N SER A 110 -14.75 22.72 9.03
CA SER A 110 -13.51 23.50 9.23
C SER A 110 -13.70 25.01 9.18
N TRP A 111 -14.74 25.52 8.50
CA TRP A 111 -15.04 26.96 8.45
C TRP A 111 -15.78 27.48 9.70
N ALA A 112 -16.40 26.58 10.47
CA ALA A 112 -17.14 26.94 11.68
C ALA A 112 -16.22 27.16 12.91
N GLY A 113 -15.01 26.60 12.91
CA GLY A 113 -14.07 26.71 14.04
C GLY A 113 -13.12 27.91 14.00
N ASN A 114 -12.90 28.52 12.83
CA ASN A 114 -11.97 29.65 12.67
C ASN A 114 -12.65 31.02 12.52
N ALA A 115 -13.95 31.10 12.78
CA ALA A 115 -14.66 32.37 12.89
C ALA A 115 -14.65 32.81 14.36
N THR A 116 -13.50 33.31 14.85
CA THR A 116 -13.29 34.21 16.02
C THR A 116 -11.91 34.00 16.65
N ALA A 117 -10.84 34.09 15.86
CA ALA A 117 -9.54 34.49 16.43
C ALA A 117 -9.44 36.03 16.39
N THR A 118 -10.39 36.74 16.99
CA THR A 118 -10.11 38.10 17.44
C THR A 118 -9.11 37.98 18.57
N SER A 119 -7.86 38.38 18.31
CA SER A 119 -6.87 38.41 19.37
C SER A 119 -7.42 39.27 20.53
N PRO A 120 -7.19 38.91 21.80
CA PRO A 120 -7.72 39.67 22.93
C PRO A 120 -7.27 41.15 22.93
N ALA A 121 -6.22 41.50 22.18
CA ALA A 121 -5.77 42.87 21.97
C ALA A 121 -6.77 43.71 21.13
N GLU A 122 -7.43 43.09 20.13
CA GLU A 122 -8.41 43.75 19.27
C GLU A 122 -9.70 44.09 20.04
N LEU A 123 -10.13 43.21 20.96
CA LEU A 123 -11.29 43.45 21.84
C LEU A 123 -11.05 44.58 22.85
N VAL A 124 -9.83 44.72 23.35
CA VAL A 124 -9.47 45.79 24.29
C VAL A 124 -9.42 47.15 23.59
N LEU A 125 -8.98 47.20 22.33
CA LEU A 125 -8.99 48.43 21.54
C LEU A 125 -10.42 48.86 21.18
N SER A 126 -11.30 47.92 20.79
CA SER A 126 -12.70 48.24 20.48
C SER A 126 -13.51 48.73 21.69
N LEU A 127 -13.18 48.24 22.89
CA LEU A 127 -13.82 48.68 24.15
C LEU A 127 -13.32 50.05 24.64
N ARG A 128 -12.20 50.55 24.11
CA ARG A 128 -11.60 51.83 24.51
C ARG A 128 -12.10 53.01 23.67
N GLU A 129 -12.83 52.74 22.58
CA GLU A 129 -13.40 53.75 21.67
C GLU A 129 -14.91 54.00 21.88
N VAL A 130 -15.49 53.56 23.01
CA VAL A 130 -16.86 53.87 23.46
C VAL A 130 -16.80 54.64 24.77
#